data_AF-A0AB39PKM8-F1
#
_entry.id   AF-A0AB39PKM8-F1
#
_cell.length_a   1.000
_cell.length_b   1.000
_cell.length_c   1.000
_cell.angle_alpha   90.00
_cell.angle_beta   90.00
_cell.angle_gamma   90.00
#
_symmetry.space_group_name_H-M   'P 1'
#
loop_
_entity.id
_entity.type
_entity.pdbx_description
1 polymer ?
#
loop_
_entity_poly.entity_id
_entity_poly.type
_entity_poly.pdbx_seq_one_letter_code
_entity_poly.pdbx_strand_id
1 'polypeptide(L)'
;MRHATASAPARTALRLLLLLATLLGLSVPPAHAAPAAAPFKVLALYSGTWDAAHIDFVKEANDWFPQQAAANGFTYTASNNWDLLSNGGVNGYQVVLFLDDLPQTAAQRTGFEQYMRSGGAWMGFHVAAFTTEASSWPWYHNQFLGSGNFSTNTWGPTSATLRVEDRTHASTRNLPATFTSSVSEWYSWTNDLRQNPNIKILASVDPSSFPLGTDPNQSWYSGYYPILWTNTQYKMLYANFGHNAMNYSTNTRLSSTFASATQNRFLLDGLKWLGGADTTTPPAGGISETSWYALTSQANGTCVDTRSAATANGTAIQQYTCNGTQAQQFQFRATDGGYSRLTARGNPQQVIDVTDRSTADNAPLQLWSWSSGTNQQWQPVQETSGRYHFIARHSGKCLSTAATATNSLQLTQRTCDDSPAQSFTLTAHP
;
A
#
# COMPACT_ATOMS: atom_id res chain seq x y z
N MET A 1 -68.78 49.46 -51.85
CA MET A 1 -69.40 48.15 -51.58
C MET A 1 -68.32 47.20 -51.07
N ARG A 2 -68.55 46.52 -49.93
CA ARG A 2 -68.18 45.12 -49.55
C ARG A 2 -66.90 44.51 -50.19
N HIS A 3 -65.97 43.81 -49.53
CA HIS A 3 -65.89 43.11 -48.24
C HIS A 3 -64.39 42.89 -47.89
N ALA A 4 -64.11 42.70 -46.60
CA ALA A 4 -62.84 42.24 -46.03
C ALA A 4 -62.58 40.74 -46.32
N THR A 5 -61.31 40.30 -46.24
CA THR A 5 -60.83 39.31 -45.24
C THR A 5 -59.32 39.06 -45.37
N ALA A 6 -58.66 39.01 -44.21
CA ALA A 6 -57.24 38.76 -44.00
C ALA A 6 -56.89 37.25 -43.99
N SER A 7 -55.64 36.91 -44.31
CA SER A 7 -55.04 35.61 -44.01
C SER A 7 -53.71 35.80 -43.23
N ALA A 8 -53.59 35.06 -42.12
CA ALA A 8 -52.39 34.80 -41.34
C ALA A 8 -52.61 33.46 -40.58
N PRO A 9 -51.61 32.85 -39.92
CA PRO A 9 -50.50 32.12 -40.52
C PRO A 9 -50.41 30.66 -40.02
N ALA A 10 -49.63 29.84 -40.72
CA ALA A 10 -49.30 28.47 -40.34
C ALA A 10 -48.42 28.43 -39.06
N ARG A 11 -49.06 28.34 -37.88
CA ARG A 11 -48.39 28.07 -36.58
C ARG A 11 -49.22 27.09 -35.73
N THR A 12 -49.54 25.92 -36.28
CA THR A 12 -50.26 24.90 -35.49
C THR A 12 -49.79 23.46 -35.73
N ALA A 13 -48.77 23.23 -36.57
CA ALA A 13 -48.29 21.88 -36.88
C ALA A 13 -47.09 21.43 -36.02
N LEU A 14 -46.38 22.35 -35.33
CA LEU A 14 -45.14 22.00 -34.61
C LEU A 14 -45.34 21.68 -33.11
N ARG A 15 -46.57 21.81 -32.57
CA ARG A 15 -46.84 21.54 -31.14
C ARG A 15 -47.40 20.15 -30.85
N LEU A 16 -47.75 19.35 -31.85
CA LEU A 16 -48.29 18.00 -31.62
C LEU A 16 -47.23 16.87 -31.64
N LEU A 17 -46.02 17.14 -32.12
CA LEU A 17 -44.92 16.15 -32.15
C LEU A 17 -44.04 16.15 -30.89
N LEU A 18 -44.22 17.11 -29.97
CA LEU A 18 -43.47 17.19 -28.71
C LEU A 18 -44.25 16.66 -27.49
N LEU A 19 -45.51 16.28 -27.64
CA LEU A 19 -46.36 15.76 -26.55
C LEU A 19 -46.57 14.24 -26.59
N LEU A 20 -46.03 13.54 -27.59
CA LEU A 20 -46.07 12.07 -27.66
C LEU A 20 -44.73 11.39 -27.29
N ALA A 21 -43.72 12.17 -26.91
CA ALA A 21 -42.42 11.65 -26.45
C ALA A 21 -42.29 11.58 -24.91
N THR A 22 -43.32 12.03 -24.17
CA THR A 22 -43.30 12.10 -22.69
C THR A 22 -44.13 11.00 -22.01
N LEU A 23 -44.66 10.01 -22.76
CA LEU A 23 -45.52 8.95 -22.23
C LEU A 23 -45.04 7.51 -22.48
N LEU A 24 -43.81 7.32 -23.00
CA LEU A 24 -43.11 6.05 -22.87
C LEU A 24 -42.01 6.22 -21.81
N GLY A 25 -42.33 5.84 -20.57
CA GLY A 25 -41.33 5.61 -19.54
C GLY A 25 -40.39 4.50 -20.00
N LEU A 26 -39.27 4.89 -20.60
CA LEU A 26 -38.11 4.03 -20.77
C LEU A 26 -37.57 3.75 -19.37
N SER A 27 -38.00 2.64 -18.78
CA SER A 27 -37.32 2.04 -17.64
C SER A 27 -35.92 1.67 -18.11
N VAL A 28 -34.96 2.54 -17.84
CA VAL A 28 -33.54 2.19 -17.93
C VAL A 28 -33.35 1.07 -16.91
N PRO A 29 -33.03 -0.17 -17.33
CA PRO A 29 -32.72 -1.21 -16.36
C PRO A 29 -31.55 -0.70 -15.52
N PRO A 30 -31.53 -0.95 -14.19
CA PRO A 30 -30.38 -0.56 -13.39
C PRO A 30 -29.14 -1.11 -14.08
N ALA A 31 -28.15 -0.24 -14.30
CA ALA A 31 -26.86 -0.65 -14.82
C ALA A 31 -26.36 -1.75 -13.90
N HIS A 32 -26.38 -2.99 -14.40
CA HIS A 32 -25.82 -4.11 -13.66
C HIS A 32 -24.33 -3.80 -13.64
N ALA A 33 -23.82 -3.42 -12.46
CA ALA A 33 -22.39 -3.32 -12.25
C ALA A 33 -21.79 -4.65 -12.73
N ALA A 34 -20.83 -4.59 -13.65
CA ALA A 34 -20.11 -5.78 -14.07
C ALA A 34 -19.61 -6.49 -12.80
N PRO A 35 -19.78 -7.81 -12.67
CA PRO A 35 -19.30 -8.52 -11.49
C PRO A 35 -17.80 -8.23 -11.34
N ALA A 36 -17.39 -7.86 -10.13
CA ALA A 36 -15.99 -7.63 -9.82
C ALA A 36 -15.18 -8.87 -10.22
N ALA A 37 -14.01 -8.67 -10.84
CA ALA A 37 -13.14 -9.76 -11.23
C ALA A 37 -12.87 -10.68 -10.03
N ALA A 38 -12.94 -12.00 -10.24
CA ALA A 38 -12.68 -12.95 -9.18
C ALA A 38 -11.26 -12.77 -8.62
N PRO A 39 -11.07 -12.81 -7.29
CA PRO A 39 -9.75 -12.60 -6.70
C PRO A 39 -8.77 -13.71 -7.12
N PHE A 40 -7.50 -13.34 -7.33
CA PHE A 40 -6.45 -14.33 -7.56
C PHE A 40 -6.09 -15.03 -6.23
N LYS A 41 -5.54 -16.25 -6.30
CA LYS A 41 -5.25 -17.07 -5.13
C LYS A 41 -3.76 -17.07 -4.82
N VAL A 42 -3.44 -16.79 -3.57
CA VAL A 42 -2.08 -16.78 -3.02
C VAL A 42 -1.94 -17.93 -2.02
N LEU A 43 -0.95 -18.78 -2.22
CA LEU A 43 -0.52 -19.80 -1.25
C LEU A 43 0.79 -19.37 -0.62
N ALA A 44 0.86 -19.26 0.70
CA ALA A 44 2.10 -19.07 1.44
C ALA A 44 2.58 -20.39 2.04
N LEU A 45 3.79 -20.80 1.68
CA LEU A 45 4.50 -21.92 2.28
C LEU A 45 5.49 -21.42 3.33
N TYR A 46 5.52 -22.10 4.47
CA TYR A 46 6.43 -21.81 5.58
C TYR A 46 6.80 -23.09 6.33
N SER A 47 7.92 -23.08 7.04
CA SER A 47 8.33 -24.18 7.93
C SER A 47 8.11 -23.82 9.39
N GLY A 48 8.50 -22.62 9.81
CA GLY A 48 8.37 -22.15 11.18
C GLY A 48 9.27 -22.86 12.19
N THR A 49 10.50 -23.22 11.79
CA THR A 49 11.33 -24.20 12.53
C THR A 49 12.66 -23.67 13.09
N TRP A 50 13.39 -22.79 12.39
CA TRP A 50 14.84 -22.62 12.63
C TRP A 50 15.23 -21.44 13.53
N ASP A 51 14.87 -20.22 13.13
CA ASP A 51 15.22 -18.98 13.83
C ASP A 51 13.94 -18.33 14.39
N ALA A 52 13.97 -17.91 15.65
CA ALA A 52 12.88 -17.20 16.31
C ALA A 52 12.44 -15.95 15.53
N ALA A 53 13.37 -15.24 14.89
CA ALA A 53 13.07 -14.06 14.09
C ALA A 53 12.33 -14.39 12.79
N HIS A 54 12.72 -15.46 12.09
CA HIS A 54 12.00 -15.95 10.91
C HIS A 54 10.61 -16.46 11.28
N ILE A 55 10.51 -17.23 12.37
CA ILE A 55 9.23 -17.73 12.90
C ILE A 55 8.30 -16.56 13.24
N ASP A 56 8.84 -15.50 13.83
CA ASP A 56 8.07 -14.31 14.15
C ASP A 56 7.62 -13.55 12.90
N PHE A 57 8.46 -13.44 11.87
CA PHE A 57 8.06 -12.93 10.55
C PHE A 57 6.91 -13.75 9.94
N VAL A 58 6.99 -15.09 9.97
CA VAL A 58 5.91 -15.97 9.49
C VAL A 58 4.60 -15.70 10.21
N LYS A 59 4.63 -15.54 11.54
CA LYS A 59 3.43 -15.19 12.33
C LYS A 59 2.84 -13.86 11.85
N GLU A 60 3.68 -12.83 11.70
CA GLU A 60 3.22 -11.55 11.19
C GLU A 60 2.63 -11.63 9.78
N ALA A 61 3.29 -12.37 8.87
CA ALA A 61 2.82 -12.52 7.50
C ALA A 61 1.46 -13.22 7.46
N ASN A 62 1.30 -14.28 8.25
CA ASN A 62 0.04 -15.03 8.36
C ASN A 62 -1.08 -14.23 9.03
N ASP A 63 -0.77 -13.21 9.84
CA ASP A 63 -1.76 -12.28 10.38
C ASP A 63 -2.09 -11.15 9.41
N TRP A 64 -1.06 -10.60 8.74
CA TRP A 64 -1.16 -9.37 7.96
C TRP A 64 -1.76 -9.60 6.57
N PHE A 65 -1.29 -10.61 5.81
CA PHE A 65 -1.76 -10.83 4.45
C PHE A 65 -3.27 -11.09 4.35
N PRO A 66 -3.91 -11.89 5.23
CA PRO A 66 -5.37 -12.05 5.24
C PRO A 66 -6.13 -10.74 5.42
N GLN A 67 -5.62 -9.82 6.26
CA GLN A 67 -6.24 -8.51 6.47
C GLN A 67 -6.19 -7.63 5.23
N GLN A 68 -5.18 -7.84 4.37
CA GLN A 68 -5.02 -7.09 3.12
C GLN A 68 -5.73 -7.73 1.93
N ALA A 69 -6.04 -9.03 2.00
CA ALA A 69 -6.38 -9.85 0.84
C ALA A 69 -7.59 -9.32 0.05
N ALA A 70 -8.73 -9.15 0.73
CA ALA A 70 -9.97 -8.70 0.10
C ALA A 70 -9.84 -7.33 -0.57
N ALA A 71 -9.24 -6.35 0.13
CA ALA A 71 -9.05 -4.98 -0.36
C ALA A 71 -8.07 -4.91 -1.56
N ASN A 72 -7.27 -5.96 -1.77
CA ASN A 72 -6.26 -6.02 -2.80
C ASN A 72 -6.54 -7.07 -3.87
N GLY A 73 -7.75 -7.66 -3.88
CA GLY A 73 -8.21 -8.55 -4.95
C GLY A 73 -7.58 -9.93 -4.94
N PHE A 74 -7.19 -10.44 -3.76
CA PHE A 74 -6.66 -11.79 -3.63
C PHE A 74 -7.27 -12.57 -2.46
N THR A 75 -7.07 -13.88 -2.47
CA THR A 75 -7.29 -14.77 -1.33
C THR A 75 -5.96 -15.29 -0.84
N TYR A 76 -5.84 -15.53 0.47
CA TYR A 76 -4.61 -15.99 1.09
C TYR A 76 -4.84 -17.32 1.79
N THR A 77 -3.96 -18.29 1.53
CA THR A 77 -3.93 -19.58 2.22
C THR A 77 -2.51 -19.80 2.70
N ALA A 78 -2.32 -20.10 3.98
CA ALA A 78 -1.02 -20.47 4.53
C ALA A 78 -0.96 -21.98 4.79
N SER A 79 0.18 -22.59 4.53
CA SER A 79 0.40 -24.03 4.71
C SER A 79 1.85 -24.31 5.07
N ASN A 80 2.06 -25.21 6.02
CA ASN A 80 3.37 -25.80 6.29
C ASN A 80 3.60 -27.14 5.58
N ASN A 81 2.63 -27.55 4.74
CA ASN A 81 2.75 -28.74 3.91
C ASN A 81 3.46 -28.40 2.60
N TRP A 82 4.79 -28.54 2.59
CA TRP A 82 5.63 -28.35 1.40
C TRP A 82 5.41 -29.41 0.30
N ASP A 83 4.78 -30.55 0.61
CA ASP A 83 4.49 -31.58 -0.39
C ASP A 83 3.46 -31.12 -1.42
N LEU A 84 2.74 -30.02 -1.16
CA LEU A 84 1.91 -29.31 -2.14
C LEU A 84 2.67 -28.96 -3.43
N LEU A 85 3.99 -28.75 -3.35
CA LEU A 85 4.83 -28.54 -4.53
C LEU A 85 4.95 -29.82 -5.35
N SER A 86 5.20 -30.95 -4.68
CA SER A 86 5.45 -32.23 -5.34
C SER A 86 4.19 -32.92 -5.88
N ASN A 87 3.05 -32.71 -5.23
CA ASN A 87 1.79 -33.37 -5.61
C ASN A 87 0.89 -32.51 -6.52
N GLY A 88 1.37 -31.34 -6.95
CA GLY A 88 0.63 -30.41 -7.80
C GLY A 88 -0.41 -29.56 -7.09
N GLY A 89 -0.51 -29.62 -5.76
CA GLY A 89 -1.42 -28.80 -4.95
C GLY A 89 -1.23 -27.29 -5.16
N VAL A 90 -0.02 -26.86 -5.54
CA VAL A 90 0.26 -25.46 -5.89
C VAL A 90 -0.39 -24.98 -7.20
N ASN A 91 -0.80 -25.89 -8.09
CA ASN A 91 -1.37 -25.52 -9.40
C ASN A 91 -2.73 -24.81 -9.30
N GLY A 92 -3.40 -24.90 -8.14
CA GLY A 92 -4.62 -24.15 -7.86
C GLY A 92 -4.40 -22.68 -7.52
N TYR A 93 -3.15 -22.20 -7.44
CA TYR A 93 -2.78 -20.87 -6.98
C TYR A 93 -2.00 -20.09 -8.04
N GLN A 94 -2.41 -18.84 -8.26
CA GLN A 94 -1.72 -17.93 -9.18
C GLN A 94 -0.38 -17.48 -8.63
N VAL A 95 -0.24 -17.34 -7.31
CA VAL A 95 0.99 -16.91 -6.65
C VAL A 95 1.34 -17.84 -5.50
N VAL A 96 2.60 -18.27 -5.42
CA VAL A 96 3.17 -19.01 -4.28
C VAL A 96 4.19 -18.12 -3.56
N LEU A 97 4.06 -17.98 -2.24
CA LEU A 97 5.01 -17.29 -1.39
C LEU A 97 5.86 -18.30 -0.64
N PHE A 98 7.16 -18.03 -0.51
CA PHE A 98 8.05 -18.75 0.42
C PHE A 98 8.44 -17.78 1.54
N LEU A 99 7.87 -17.98 2.73
CA LEU A 99 8.03 -17.04 3.84
C LEU A 99 9.37 -17.22 4.57
N ASP A 100 9.76 -18.44 4.93
CA ASP A 100 10.93 -18.67 5.79
C ASP A 100 11.74 -19.93 5.44
N ASP A 101 11.49 -20.52 4.27
CA ASP A 101 12.18 -21.72 3.84
C ASP A 101 12.08 -21.89 2.32
N LEU A 102 12.69 -22.95 1.81
CA LEU A 102 12.69 -23.36 0.42
C LEU A 102 12.51 -24.89 0.30
N PRO A 103 12.25 -25.43 -0.90
CA PRO A 103 12.04 -26.86 -1.12
C PRO A 103 13.21 -27.75 -0.66
N GLN A 104 12.92 -28.64 0.28
CA GLN A 104 13.92 -29.47 0.96
C GLN A 104 14.17 -30.81 0.24
N THR A 105 13.15 -31.40 -0.39
CA THR A 105 13.29 -32.69 -1.10
C THR A 105 13.40 -32.51 -2.61
N ALA A 106 14.02 -33.48 -3.30
CA ALA A 106 14.10 -33.47 -4.76
C ALA A 106 12.71 -33.41 -5.45
N ALA A 107 11.70 -34.05 -4.86
CA ALA A 107 10.33 -34.01 -5.39
C ALA A 107 9.70 -32.61 -5.27
N GLN A 108 9.90 -31.93 -4.13
CA GLN A 108 9.42 -30.56 -3.93
C GLN A 108 10.14 -29.58 -4.88
N ARG A 109 11.46 -29.75 -5.06
CA ARG A 109 12.27 -28.96 -6.00
C ARG A 109 11.79 -29.09 -7.43
N THR A 110 11.59 -30.32 -7.91
CA THR A 110 11.04 -30.59 -9.25
C THR A 110 9.64 -30.01 -9.41
N GLY A 111 8.77 -30.18 -8.41
CA GLY A 111 7.41 -29.64 -8.45
C GLY A 111 7.38 -28.10 -8.52
N PHE A 112 8.24 -27.43 -7.76
CA PHE A 112 8.38 -25.98 -7.83
C PHE A 112 8.90 -25.49 -9.18
N GLU A 113 9.93 -26.15 -9.73
CA GLU A 113 10.46 -25.82 -11.05
C GLU A 113 9.39 -25.97 -12.14
N GLN A 114 8.59 -27.04 -12.09
CA GLN A 114 7.46 -27.23 -13.00
C GLN A 114 6.42 -26.11 -12.87
N TYR A 115 6.03 -25.76 -11.64
CA TYR A 115 5.09 -24.65 -11.38
C TYR A 115 5.57 -23.34 -12.03
N MET A 116 6.83 -22.97 -11.84
CA MET A 116 7.39 -21.74 -12.42
C MET A 116 7.48 -21.80 -13.95
N ARG A 117 7.89 -22.95 -14.52
CA ARG A 117 7.97 -23.14 -15.97
C ARG A 117 6.60 -23.14 -16.65
N SER A 118 5.54 -23.52 -15.93
CA SER A 118 4.15 -23.47 -16.39
C SER A 118 3.51 -22.08 -16.25
N GLY A 119 4.27 -21.05 -15.88
CA GLY A 119 3.79 -19.67 -15.79
C GLY A 119 3.19 -19.31 -14.43
N GLY A 120 3.39 -20.15 -13.41
CA GLY A 120 3.14 -19.81 -12.02
C GLY A 120 3.95 -18.59 -11.57
N ALA A 121 3.51 -17.93 -10.51
CA ALA A 121 4.15 -16.74 -10.00
C ALA A 121 4.68 -16.94 -8.58
N TRP A 122 5.79 -16.31 -8.23
CA TRP A 122 6.46 -16.53 -6.96
C TRP A 122 6.92 -15.25 -6.28
N MET A 123 6.82 -15.20 -4.95
CA MET A 123 7.52 -14.21 -4.15
C MET A 123 8.23 -14.89 -2.98
N GLY A 124 9.54 -14.75 -2.90
CA GLY A 124 10.31 -15.28 -1.79
C GLY A 124 10.90 -14.20 -0.90
N PHE A 125 11.04 -14.58 0.36
CA PHE A 125 11.54 -13.70 1.41
C PHE A 125 12.84 -14.26 2.00
N HIS A 126 13.84 -13.39 2.12
CA HIS A 126 15.00 -13.59 2.97
C HIS A 126 15.66 -14.97 2.81
N VAL A 127 15.54 -15.85 3.82
CA VAL A 127 16.15 -17.18 3.84
C VAL A 127 15.66 -18.11 2.72
N ALA A 128 14.53 -17.80 2.06
CA ALA A 128 14.08 -18.56 0.89
C ALA A 128 15.12 -18.59 -0.25
N ALA A 129 16.05 -17.63 -0.32
CA ALA A 129 17.15 -17.63 -1.28
C ALA A 129 18.49 -18.15 -0.71
N PHE A 130 18.55 -18.46 0.59
CA PHE A 130 19.79 -18.82 1.27
C PHE A 130 20.32 -20.18 0.79
N THR A 131 21.62 -20.22 0.52
CA THR A 131 22.40 -21.46 0.36
C THR A 131 23.89 -21.15 0.52
N THR A 132 24.66 -22.12 0.98
CA THR A 132 26.12 -22.09 0.89
C THR A 132 26.64 -23.05 -0.20
N GLU A 133 25.74 -23.78 -0.89
CA GLU A 133 26.07 -24.76 -1.91
C GLU A 133 25.10 -24.67 -3.09
N ALA A 134 25.19 -23.58 -3.86
CA ALA A 134 24.35 -23.29 -5.01
C ALA A 134 24.44 -24.37 -6.10
N SER A 135 25.52 -25.15 -6.17
CA SER A 135 25.65 -26.25 -7.12
C SER A 135 24.75 -27.44 -6.79
N SER A 136 24.24 -27.54 -5.56
CA SER A 136 23.27 -28.59 -5.17
C SER A 136 21.89 -28.40 -5.79
N TRP A 137 21.55 -27.17 -6.21
CA TRP A 137 20.34 -26.88 -6.98
C TRP A 137 20.57 -25.66 -7.90
N PRO A 138 21.34 -25.86 -9.00
CA PRO A 138 21.87 -24.75 -9.79
C PRO A 138 20.79 -24.01 -10.56
N TRP A 139 19.70 -24.68 -10.94
CA TRP A 139 18.54 -24.00 -11.52
C TRP A 139 17.97 -22.95 -10.56
N TYR A 140 17.76 -23.28 -9.28
CA TYR A 140 17.15 -22.34 -8.34
C TYR A 140 18.07 -21.16 -8.00
N HIS A 141 19.32 -21.44 -7.59
CA HIS A 141 20.21 -20.38 -7.09
C HIS A 141 20.94 -19.61 -8.20
N ASN A 142 21.36 -20.27 -9.28
CA ASN A 142 22.14 -19.61 -10.34
C ASN A 142 21.27 -19.11 -11.50
N GLN A 143 20.17 -19.81 -11.85
CA GLN A 143 19.34 -19.42 -13.00
C GLN A 143 18.08 -18.66 -12.60
N PHE A 144 17.31 -19.16 -11.64
CA PHE A 144 16.02 -18.60 -11.23
C PHE A 144 16.20 -17.36 -10.35
N LEU A 145 16.90 -17.47 -9.22
CA LEU A 145 17.24 -16.33 -8.37
C LEU A 145 18.36 -15.48 -8.97
N GLY A 146 19.37 -16.12 -9.56
CA GLY A 146 20.58 -15.47 -10.06
C GLY A 146 21.63 -15.16 -9.00
N SER A 147 21.33 -15.37 -7.72
CA SER A 147 22.14 -14.97 -6.57
C SER A 147 23.41 -15.79 -6.37
N GLY A 148 23.39 -17.08 -6.72
CA GLY A 148 24.46 -17.99 -6.32
C GLY A 148 24.43 -18.26 -4.82
N ASN A 149 25.60 -18.27 -4.17
CA ASN A 149 25.71 -18.52 -2.74
C ASN A 149 25.43 -17.25 -1.93
N PHE A 150 25.02 -17.46 -0.68
CA PHE A 150 25.17 -16.47 0.37
C PHE A 150 26.64 -16.03 0.48
N SER A 151 26.88 -14.73 0.61
CA SER A 151 28.22 -14.16 0.78
C SER A 151 28.43 -13.63 2.19
N THR A 152 27.68 -12.60 2.58
CA THR A 152 27.72 -12.00 3.93
C THR A 152 26.36 -11.48 4.33
N ASN A 153 26.18 -11.20 5.62
CA ASN A 153 25.01 -10.56 6.19
C ASN A 153 25.39 -9.34 7.03
N THR A 154 24.37 -8.55 7.37
CA THR A 154 24.44 -7.61 8.50
C THR A 154 23.86 -8.26 9.76
N TRP A 155 24.35 -7.92 10.95
CA TRP A 155 23.79 -8.40 12.21
C TRP A 155 23.55 -7.27 13.21
N GLY A 156 22.63 -7.52 14.13
CA GLY A 156 21.86 -6.47 14.78
C GLY A 156 20.90 -5.84 13.78
N PRO A 157 19.75 -6.49 13.49
CA PRO A 157 18.80 -6.05 12.48
C PRO A 157 18.47 -4.55 12.61
N THR A 158 18.56 -3.82 11.49
CA THR A 158 18.27 -2.39 11.40
C THR A 158 17.45 -2.08 10.16
N SER A 159 16.70 -0.98 10.17
CA SER A 159 16.14 -0.41 8.94
C SER A 159 17.28 0.07 8.02
N ALA A 160 17.03 0.06 6.72
CA ALA A 160 17.90 0.66 5.71
C ALA A 160 17.13 1.69 4.89
N THR A 161 17.80 2.75 4.45
CA THR A 161 17.29 3.56 3.34
C THR A 161 17.52 2.76 2.07
N LEU A 162 16.45 2.42 1.36
CA LEU A 162 16.49 1.72 0.08
C LEU A 162 16.31 2.73 -1.05
N ARG A 163 17.13 2.63 -2.09
CA ARG A 163 16.95 3.34 -3.37
C ARG A 163 16.18 2.46 -4.34
N VAL A 164 15.12 3.01 -4.94
CA VAL A 164 14.36 2.34 -5.99
C VAL A 164 15.06 2.54 -7.32
N GLU A 165 15.63 1.46 -7.87
CA GLU A 165 16.47 1.47 -9.06
C GLU A 165 15.62 1.45 -10.35
N ASP A 166 14.52 0.69 -10.36
CA ASP A 166 13.54 0.68 -11.45
C ASP A 166 12.19 1.17 -10.93
N ARG A 167 11.80 2.38 -11.30
CA ARG A 167 10.50 2.99 -10.95
C ARG A 167 9.44 2.78 -12.03
N THR A 168 9.72 1.98 -13.05
CA THR A 168 8.76 1.65 -14.12
C THR A 168 8.06 0.32 -13.85
N HIS A 169 8.67 -0.56 -13.06
CA HIS A 169 8.09 -1.85 -12.71
C HIS A 169 6.82 -1.70 -11.86
N ALA A 170 5.85 -2.58 -12.09
CA ALA A 170 4.53 -2.50 -11.44
C ALA A 170 4.59 -2.52 -9.91
N SER A 171 5.53 -3.27 -9.33
CA SER A 171 5.73 -3.38 -7.88
C SER A 171 6.42 -2.17 -7.24
N THR A 172 7.03 -1.27 -8.03
CA THR A 172 7.87 -0.18 -7.52
C THR A 172 7.50 1.20 -8.05
N ARG A 173 6.69 1.31 -9.11
CA ARG A 173 6.29 2.58 -9.71
C ARG A 173 5.54 3.54 -8.79
N ASN A 174 4.87 3.00 -7.77
CA ASN A 174 4.17 3.79 -6.75
C ASN A 174 5.04 4.10 -5.53
N LEU A 175 6.31 3.69 -5.54
CA LEU A 175 7.25 3.98 -4.46
C LEU A 175 7.98 5.31 -4.73
N PRO A 176 8.41 6.03 -3.68
CA PRO A 176 9.34 7.16 -3.80
C PRO A 176 10.70 6.71 -4.35
N ALA A 177 11.56 7.68 -4.71
CA ALA A 177 12.92 7.38 -5.20
C ALA A 177 13.78 6.66 -4.15
N THR A 178 13.58 7.02 -2.87
CA THR A 178 14.16 6.35 -1.72
C THR A 178 13.10 6.20 -0.63
N PHE A 179 13.19 5.13 0.18
CA PHE A 179 12.33 4.92 1.34
C PHE A 179 13.06 4.16 2.44
N THR A 180 12.61 4.34 3.69
CA THR A 180 13.12 3.58 4.83
C THR A 180 12.39 2.25 4.92
N SER A 181 13.13 1.14 4.89
CA SER A 181 12.58 -0.20 5.12
C SER A 181 12.18 -0.41 6.58
N SER A 182 11.40 -1.47 6.82
CA SER A 182 11.29 -2.03 8.17
C SER A 182 12.65 -2.59 8.62
N VAL A 183 12.80 -2.81 9.91
CA VAL A 183 13.98 -3.47 10.48
C VAL A 183 14.11 -4.88 9.91
N SER A 184 15.32 -5.24 9.43
CA SER A 184 15.67 -6.58 9.00
C SER A 184 17.15 -6.84 9.16
N GLU A 185 17.52 -8.12 9.19
CA GLU A 185 18.82 -8.58 8.73
C GLU A 185 18.88 -8.48 7.19
N TRP A 186 20.04 -8.14 6.64
CA TRP A 186 20.27 -7.98 5.19
C TRP A 186 21.33 -8.95 4.68
N TYR A 187 21.05 -9.66 3.58
CA TYR A 187 21.96 -10.62 2.92
C TYR A 187 22.57 -10.09 1.63
N SER A 188 23.81 -10.49 1.38
CA SER A 188 24.52 -10.31 0.11
C SER A 188 24.85 -11.66 -0.51
N TRP A 189 25.12 -11.63 -1.81
CA TRP A 189 25.25 -12.83 -2.65
C TRP A 189 26.59 -12.84 -3.38
N THR A 190 27.07 -14.04 -3.75
CA THR A 190 28.35 -14.18 -4.46
C THR A 190 28.28 -13.71 -5.90
N ASN A 191 27.12 -13.84 -6.56
CA ASN A 191 26.96 -13.38 -7.93
C ASN A 191 26.60 -11.89 -7.96
N ASP A 192 27.29 -11.13 -8.80
CA ASP A 192 26.89 -9.76 -9.11
C ASP A 192 25.66 -9.77 -10.03
N LEU A 193 24.48 -9.55 -9.43
CA LEU A 193 23.20 -9.56 -10.14
C LEU A 193 23.14 -8.55 -11.31
N ARG A 194 23.95 -7.48 -11.28
CA ARG A 194 24.02 -6.49 -12.37
C ARG A 194 24.57 -7.07 -13.67
N GLN A 195 25.33 -8.16 -13.58
CA GLN A 195 25.92 -8.84 -14.74
C GLN A 195 24.95 -9.82 -15.40
N ASN A 196 23.81 -10.13 -14.76
CA ASN A 196 22.83 -11.05 -15.31
C ASN A 196 21.77 -10.27 -16.11
N PRO A 197 21.72 -10.40 -17.45
CA PRO A 197 20.79 -9.63 -18.29
C PRO A 197 19.31 -9.99 -18.05
N ASN A 198 19.05 -11.12 -17.39
CA ASN A 198 17.70 -11.54 -17.03
C ASN A 198 17.26 -10.95 -15.67
N ILE A 199 18.17 -10.38 -14.88
CA ILE A 199 17.81 -9.79 -13.60
C ILE A 199 17.56 -8.29 -13.77
N LYS A 200 16.41 -7.84 -13.27
CA LYS A 200 16.14 -6.43 -13.03
C LYS A 200 16.16 -6.16 -11.53
N ILE A 201 17.10 -5.33 -11.12
CA ILE A 201 17.19 -4.85 -9.74
C ILE A 201 16.13 -3.77 -9.56
N LEU A 202 15.25 -3.97 -8.58
CA LEU A 202 14.12 -3.08 -8.31
C LEU A 202 14.45 -2.09 -7.20
N ALA A 203 15.18 -2.52 -6.18
CA ALA A 203 15.73 -1.65 -5.16
C ALA A 203 17.04 -2.19 -4.58
N SER A 204 17.89 -1.28 -4.12
CA SER A 204 19.18 -1.55 -3.48
C SER A 204 19.36 -0.74 -2.21
N VAL A 205 20.32 -1.09 -1.36
CA VAL A 205 20.71 -0.26 -0.21
C VAL A 205 21.26 1.07 -0.71
N ASP A 206 20.69 2.17 -0.24
CA ASP A 206 21.21 3.51 -0.50
C ASP A 206 22.48 3.76 0.34
N PRO A 207 23.53 4.40 -0.21
CA PRO A 207 24.78 4.67 0.51
C PRO A 207 24.62 5.44 1.82
N SER A 208 23.53 6.20 2.00
CA SER A 208 23.22 6.88 3.26
C SER A 208 22.94 5.93 4.44
N SER A 209 22.74 4.63 4.16
CA SER A 209 22.50 3.61 5.18
C SER A 209 23.77 3.09 5.84
N PHE A 210 24.96 3.44 5.33
CA PHE A 210 26.22 2.92 5.87
C PHE A 210 26.73 3.77 7.06
N PRO A 211 27.26 3.13 8.12
CA PRO A 211 27.34 1.69 8.33
C PRO A 211 25.95 1.06 8.59
N LEU A 212 25.70 -0.09 7.99
CA LEU A 212 24.45 -0.85 8.12
C LEU A 212 24.68 -2.12 8.94
N GLY A 213 23.86 -2.34 9.97
CA GLY A 213 24.10 -3.32 11.03
C GLY A 213 24.70 -2.66 12.28
N THR A 214 24.57 -3.31 13.43
CA THR A 214 25.15 -2.83 14.69
C THR A 214 26.23 -3.75 15.25
N ASP A 215 26.34 -4.99 14.75
CA ASP A 215 27.46 -5.88 15.08
C ASP A 215 28.70 -5.48 14.26
N PRO A 216 29.81 -5.09 14.89
CA PRO A 216 30.99 -4.62 14.18
C PRO A 216 31.62 -5.67 13.23
N ASN A 217 31.41 -6.97 13.49
CA ASN A 217 31.91 -8.06 12.65
C ASN A 217 30.97 -8.42 11.50
N GLN A 218 29.73 -7.94 11.56
CA GLN A 218 28.67 -8.17 10.58
C GLN A 218 27.97 -6.84 10.27
N SER A 219 28.76 -5.84 9.89
CA SER A 219 28.24 -4.56 9.40
C SER A 219 28.79 -4.29 8.02
N TRP A 220 27.96 -3.69 7.17
CA TRP A 220 28.39 -3.20 5.86
C TRP A 220 28.75 -1.73 5.96
N TYR A 221 29.92 -1.35 5.45
CA TYR A 221 30.43 0.03 5.52
C TYR A 221 30.41 0.75 4.17
N SER A 222 30.30 -0.01 3.08
CA SER A 222 30.15 0.48 1.71
C SER A 222 29.74 -0.70 0.82
N GLY A 223 29.31 -0.41 -0.40
CA GLY A 223 29.03 -1.43 -1.41
C GLY A 223 27.74 -1.18 -2.16
N TYR A 224 27.38 -2.14 -3.01
CA TYR A 224 26.14 -2.15 -3.76
C TYR A 224 25.39 -3.45 -3.46
N TYR A 225 24.27 -3.33 -2.76
CA TYR A 225 23.52 -4.48 -2.27
C TYR A 225 22.10 -4.47 -2.86
N PRO A 226 21.80 -5.29 -3.88
CA PRO A 226 20.45 -5.45 -4.38
C PRO A 226 19.59 -6.18 -3.35
N ILE A 227 18.46 -5.56 -2.99
CA ILE A 227 17.57 -6.03 -1.93
C ILE A 227 16.26 -6.55 -2.50
N LEU A 228 15.75 -5.92 -3.56
CA LEU A 228 14.54 -6.34 -4.27
C LEU A 228 14.89 -6.54 -5.74
N TRP A 229 14.52 -7.69 -6.33
CA TRP A 229 14.71 -7.91 -7.76
C TRP A 229 13.68 -8.88 -8.36
N THR A 230 13.61 -8.87 -9.68
CA THR A 230 12.87 -9.85 -10.50
C THR A 230 13.81 -10.47 -11.52
N ASN A 231 13.60 -11.75 -11.82
CA ASN A 231 14.14 -12.39 -13.01
C ASN A 231 13.10 -12.36 -14.12
N THR A 232 13.38 -11.68 -15.22
CA THR A 232 12.42 -11.42 -16.31
C THR A 232 12.02 -12.66 -17.10
N GLN A 233 12.72 -13.78 -16.91
CA GLN A 233 12.33 -15.08 -17.49
C GLN A 233 11.17 -15.74 -16.73
N TYR A 234 10.82 -15.23 -15.55
CA TYR A 234 9.77 -15.78 -14.68
C TYR A 234 8.88 -14.67 -14.11
N LYS A 235 7.66 -15.02 -13.68
CA LYS A 235 6.86 -14.13 -12.84
C LYS A 235 7.33 -14.27 -11.40
N MET A 236 8.41 -13.59 -11.03
CA MET A 236 8.98 -13.76 -9.70
C MET A 236 9.43 -12.44 -9.09
N LEU A 237 9.30 -12.33 -7.77
CA LEU A 237 9.91 -11.27 -6.99
C LEU A 237 10.72 -11.91 -5.86
N TYR A 238 11.89 -11.37 -5.60
CA TYR A 238 12.61 -11.66 -4.37
C TYR A 238 12.66 -10.42 -3.50
N ALA A 239 12.40 -10.59 -2.22
CA ALA A 239 12.54 -9.58 -1.19
C ALA A 239 13.54 -10.04 -0.12
N ASN A 240 14.62 -9.28 0.07
CA ASN A 240 15.65 -9.67 1.03
C ASN A 240 15.20 -9.56 2.49
N PHE A 241 14.21 -8.72 2.82
CA PHE A 241 13.70 -8.61 4.18
C PHE A 241 12.80 -9.79 4.56
N GLY A 242 12.70 -10.07 5.84
CA GLY A 242 11.88 -11.17 6.39
C GLY A 242 12.41 -11.69 7.73
N HIS A 243 13.05 -10.81 8.51
CA HIS A 243 13.74 -11.13 9.76
C HIS A 243 13.46 -10.04 10.78
N ASN A 244 12.71 -10.33 11.84
CA ASN A 244 12.44 -9.34 12.87
C ASN A 244 13.62 -9.23 13.85
N ALA A 245 13.88 -8.03 14.35
CA ALA A 245 14.66 -7.90 15.57
C ALA A 245 13.96 -8.64 16.71
N MET A 246 14.71 -9.49 17.40
CA MET A 246 14.23 -10.31 18.50
C MET A 246 15.11 -10.10 19.73
N ASN A 247 14.48 -10.08 20.90
CA ASN A 247 15.20 -10.44 22.11
C ASN A 247 15.20 -11.96 22.23
N TYR A 248 16.31 -12.59 21.86
CA TYR A 248 16.46 -14.04 21.86
C TYR A 248 16.42 -14.66 23.26
N SER A 249 16.79 -13.92 24.31
CA SER A 249 16.76 -14.43 25.70
C SER A 249 15.35 -14.61 26.24
N THR A 250 14.43 -13.72 25.85
CA THR A 250 13.02 -13.75 26.27
C THR A 250 12.08 -14.24 25.17
N ASN A 251 12.61 -14.51 23.96
CA ASN A 251 11.85 -14.85 22.76
C ASN A 251 10.73 -13.84 22.44
N THR A 252 11.05 -12.54 22.50
CA THR A 252 10.08 -11.46 22.27
C THR A 252 10.47 -10.60 21.07
N ARG A 253 9.48 -10.27 20.23
CA ARG A 253 9.59 -9.33 19.11
C ARG A 253 10.03 -7.94 19.57
N LEU A 254 10.96 -7.34 18.83
CA LEU A 254 11.41 -5.95 19.00
C LEU A 254 11.11 -5.07 17.78
N SER A 255 10.81 -5.65 16.62
CA SER A 255 10.40 -4.93 15.42
C SER A 255 9.34 -5.68 14.64
N SER A 256 8.72 -5.01 13.66
CA SER A 256 7.77 -5.64 12.74
C SER A 256 8.23 -5.49 11.31
N THR A 257 8.21 -6.58 10.53
CA THR A 257 8.53 -6.56 9.10
C THR A 257 7.51 -5.70 8.33
N PHE A 258 6.28 -5.61 8.83
CA PHE A 258 5.20 -4.84 8.20
C PHE A 258 5.03 -3.43 8.78
N ALA A 259 6.01 -2.92 9.54
CA ALA A 259 5.96 -1.56 10.11
C ALA A 259 6.05 -0.45 9.04
N SER A 260 6.77 -0.68 7.94
CA SER A 260 6.91 0.29 6.85
C SER A 260 5.79 0.14 5.82
N ALA A 261 4.85 1.08 5.77
CA ALA A 261 3.76 1.04 4.78
C ALA A 261 4.27 1.21 3.34
N THR A 262 5.34 1.98 3.13
CA THR A 262 5.97 2.09 1.81
C THR A 262 6.55 0.74 1.37
N GLN A 263 7.17 -0.02 2.28
CA GLN A 263 7.58 -1.40 1.98
C GLN A 263 6.37 -2.31 1.72
N ASN A 264 5.31 -2.18 2.52
CA ASN A 264 4.08 -2.95 2.32
C ASN A 264 3.40 -2.64 0.96
N ARG A 265 3.54 -1.41 0.45
CA ARG A 265 3.08 -1.04 -0.90
C ARG A 265 3.79 -1.86 -1.96
N PHE A 266 5.11 -2.07 -1.85
CA PHE A 266 5.84 -2.97 -2.74
C PHE A 266 5.27 -4.39 -2.71
N LEU A 267 4.96 -4.91 -1.52
CA LEU A 267 4.38 -6.25 -1.36
C LEU A 267 3.02 -6.35 -2.05
N LEU A 268 2.11 -5.42 -1.80
CA LEU A 268 0.76 -5.45 -2.36
C LEU A 268 0.75 -5.23 -3.87
N ASP A 269 1.52 -4.26 -4.38
CA ASP A 269 1.60 -3.98 -5.81
C ASP A 269 2.34 -5.13 -6.54
N GLY A 270 3.34 -5.72 -5.90
CA GLY A 270 4.02 -6.92 -6.36
C GLY A 270 3.10 -8.14 -6.45
N LEU A 271 2.29 -8.41 -5.41
CA LEU A 271 1.32 -9.51 -5.43
C LEU A 271 0.28 -9.33 -6.54
N LYS A 272 -0.22 -8.11 -6.77
CA LYS A 272 -1.15 -7.81 -7.86
C LYS A 272 -0.52 -8.06 -9.23
N TRP A 273 0.73 -7.63 -9.41
CA TRP A 273 1.49 -7.90 -10.62
C TRP A 273 1.68 -9.41 -10.85
N LEU A 274 2.11 -10.15 -9.83
CA LEU A 274 2.30 -11.60 -9.89
C LEU A 274 0.98 -12.33 -10.20
N GLY A 275 -0.11 -11.91 -9.54
CA GLY A 275 -1.46 -12.44 -9.72
C GLY A 275 -2.11 -12.12 -11.07
N GLY A 276 -1.46 -11.30 -11.90
CA GLY A 276 -1.97 -10.90 -13.21
C GLY A 276 -3.13 -9.90 -13.16
N ALA A 277 -3.32 -9.22 -12.02
CA ALA A 277 -4.24 -8.09 -11.94
C ALA A 277 -3.72 -6.93 -12.81
N ASP A 278 -4.63 -6.18 -13.44
CA ASP A 278 -4.24 -5.00 -14.21
C ASP A 278 -3.61 -3.97 -13.27
N THR A 279 -2.28 -3.90 -13.31
CA THR A 279 -1.56 -2.96 -12.48
C THR A 279 -1.63 -1.56 -13.05
N THR A 280 -2.12 -1.30 -14.27
CA THR A 280 -2.14 0.06 -14.85
C THR A 280 -2.99 1.05 -14.04
N THR A 281 -4.00 0.54 -13.34
CA THR A 281 -4.80 1.30 -12.39
C THR A 281 -4.23 1.03 -10.99
N PRO A 282 -3.58 2.01 -10.31
CA PRO A 282 -3.36 1.92 -8.86
C PRO A 282 -4.68 1.50 -8.22
N PRO A 283 -4.70 0.72 -7.13
CA PRO A 283 -5.97 0.43 -6.46
C PRO A 283 -6.72 1.76 -6.33
N ALA A 284 -7.91 1.85 -6.92
CA ALA A 284 -8.80 2.96 -6.66
C ALA A 284 -9.04 2.91 -5.15
N GLY A 285 -8.25 3.65 -4.37
CA GLY A 285 -8.10 3.36 -2.93
C GLY A 285 -6.72 3.45 -2.28
N GLY A 286 -5.65 3.69 -3.04
CA GLY A 286 -4.34 3.97 -2.43
C GLY A 286 -4.11 5.47 -2.25
N ILE A 287 -4.02 5.96 -1.01
CA ILE A 287 -3.44 7.29 -0.76
C ILE A 287 -1.93 7.21 -1.00
N SER A 288 -1.41 8.03 -1.92
CA SER A 288 0.03 8.13 -2.22
C SER A 288 0.75 8.91 -1.14
N GLU A 289 1.86 8.37 -0.61
CA GLU A 289 2.66 9.09 0.39
C GLU A 289 3.46 10.26 -0.19
N THR A 290 3.59 10.34 -1.52
CA THR A 290 4.37 11.39 -2.19
C THR A 290 3.51 12.49 -2.78
N SER A 291 2.19 12.29 -2.88
CA SER A 291 1.26 13.27 -3.42
C SER A 291 0.69 14.17 -2.33
N TRP A 292 0.34 15.40 -2.69
CA TRP A 292 -0.45 16.30 -1.84
C TRP A 292 -1.93 16.10 -2.15
N TYR A 293 -2.79 16.21 -1.15
CA TYR A 293 -4.22 15.99 -1.32
C TYR A 293 -5.04 17.11 -0.73
N ALA A 294 -6.05 17.55 -1.48
CA ALA A 294 -7.19 18.27 -0.91
C ALA A 294 -8.24 17.26 -0.43
N LEU A 295 -8.78 17.50 0.76
CA LEU A 295 -9.85 16.69 1.37
C LEU A 295 -11.16 17.48 1.26
N THR A 296 -12.04 17.06 0.34
CA THR A 296 -13.33 17.74 0.10
C THR A 296 -14.45 16.99 0.81
N SER A 297 -15.16 17.65 1.70
CA SER A 297 -16.26 17.06 2.48
C SER A 297 -17.48 16.76 1.63
N GLN A 298 -18.04 15.56 1.78
CA GLN A 298 -19.28 15.16 1.11
C GLN A 298 -20.49 15.98 1.59
N ALA A 299 -20.52 16.42 2.85
CA ALA A 299 -21.66 17.15 3.42
C ALA A 299 -21.93 18.50 2.74
N ASN A 300 -20.86 19.23 2.41
CA ASN A 300 -20.98 20.65 2.10
C ASN A 300 -20.02 21.15 0.99
N GLY A 301 -19.18 20.27 0.43
CA GLY A 301 -18.24 20.61 -0.64
C GLY A 301 -17.07 21.52 -0.23
N THR A 302 -16.90 21.80 1.06
CA THR A 302 -15.75 22.55 1.57
C THR A 302 -14.52 21.67 1.72
N CYS A 303 -13.34 22.30 1.72
CA CYS A 303 -12.07 21.64 1.91
C CYS A 303 -11.59 21.77 3.36
N VAL A 304 -10.86 20.75 3.84
CA VAL A 304 -10.04 20.85 5.04
C VAL A 304 -8.95 21.90 4.79
N ASP A 305 -8.78 22.85 5.71
CA ASP A 305 -8.01 24.08 5.51
C ASP A 305 -7.24 24.47 6.78
N THR A 306 -5.98 24.87 6.63
CA THR A 306 -5.20 25.48 7.71
C THR A 306 -5.54 26.97 7.79
N ARG A 307 -6.13 27.39 8.92
CA ARG A 307 -6.69 28.75 9.04
C ARG A 307 -5.65 29.81 8.68
N SER A 308 -6.03 30.68 7.75
CA SER A 308 -5.20 31.79 7.26
C SER A 308 -3.84 31.36 6.70
N ALA A 309 -3.70 30.11 6.23
CA ALA A 309 -2.44 29.50 5.81
C ALA A 309 -1.34 29.53 6.89
N ALA A 310 -1.72 29.68 8.17
CA ALA A 310 -0.76 29.74 9.26
C ALA A 310 -0.11 28.37 9.52
N THR A 311 1.09 28.40 10.09
CA THR A 311 1.96 27.24 10.33
C THR A 311 2.48 27.19 11.76
N ALA A 312 1.82 27.88 12.68
CA ALA A 312 2.13 27.86 14.11
C ALA A 312 1.34 26.76 14.81
N ASN A 313 1.87 26.24 15.92
CA ASN A 313 1.13 25.30 16.76
C ASN A 313 -0.15 25.96 17.28
N GLY A 314 -1.24 25.22 17.29
CA GLY A 314 -2.56 25.76 17.64
C GLY A 314 -3.32 26.42 16.48
N THR A 315 -2.75 26.44 15.26
CA THR A 315 -3.50 26.90 14.08
C THR A 315 -4.72 26.00 13.88
N ALA A 316 -5.92 26.57 13.90
CA ALA A 316 -7.15 25.81 13.71
C ALA A 316 -7.18 25.11 12.33
N ILE A 317 -7.55 23.84 12.33
CA ILE A 317 -8.00 23.16 11.11
C ILE A 317 -9.47 23.50 10.93
N GLN A 318 -9.80 24.14 9.82
CA GLN A 318 -11.13 24.66 9.54
C GLN A 318 -11.66 24.11 8.22
N GLN A 319 -12.97 24.26 8.02
CA GLN A 319 -13.57 24.10 6.70
C GLN A 319 -13.55 25.44 5.98
N TYR A 320 -13.16 25.41 4.71
CA TYR A 320 -13.14 26.60 3.87
C TYR A 320 -13.52 26.23 2.45
N THR A 321 -14.08 27.18 1.71
CA THR A 321 -14.32 27.01 0.27
C THR A 321 -13.04 26.56 -0.42
N CYS A 322 -13.12 25.47 -1.19
CA CYS A 322 -11.96 24.93 -1.88
C CYS A 322 -11.37 26.00 -2.81
N ASN A 323 -10.10 26.35 -2.60
CA ASN A 323 -9.40 27.46 -3.27
C ASN A 323 -8.05 27.04 -3.87
N GLY A 324 -7.65 25.77 -3.71
CA GLY A 324 -6.45 25.20 -4.34
C GLY A 324 -5.12 25.68 -3.76
N THR A 325 -5.14 26.47 -2.67
CA THR A 325 -3.92 26.92 -2.01
C THR A 325 -3.24 25.80 -1.23
N GLN A 326 -1.96 26.00 -0.86
CA GLN A 326 -1.21 25.04 -0.04
C GLN A 326 -1.81 24.85 1.37
N ALA A 327 -2.65 25.80 1.83
CA ALA A 327 -3.37 25.68 3.10
C ALA A 327 -4.39 24.53 3.13
N GLN A 328 -4.81 24.05 1.95
CA GLN A 328 -5.81 22.99 1.80
C GLN A 328 -5.19 21.67 1.34
N GLN A 329 -3.88 21.54 1.43
CA GLN A 329 -3.13 20.43 0.85
C GLN A 329 -2.35 19.70 1.94
N PHE A 330 -2.61 18.40 2.05
CA PHE A 330 -2.02 17.54 3.05
C PHE A 330 -1.38 16.31 2.40
N GLN A 331 -0.21 15.94 2.88
CA GLN A 331 0.45 14.69 2.49
C GLN A 331 0.20 13.66 3.57
N PHE A 332 -0.28 12.49 3.17
CA PHE A 332 -0.48 11.37 4.07
C PHE A 332 0.83 10.60 4.17
N ARG A 333 1.49 10.67 5.32
CA ARG A 333 2.71 9.89 5.57
C ARG A 333 2.34 8.77 6.50
N ALA A 334 2.62 7.54 6.08
CA ALA A 334 2.24 6.40 6.88
C ALA A 334 2.99 6.38 8.22
N THR A 335 2.32 5.83 9.21
CA THR A 335 2.88 5.38 10.49
C THR A 335 2.71 3.86 10.58
N ASP A 336 2.83 3.29 11.77
CA ASP A 336 2.56 1.87 11.99
C ASP A 336 1.06 1.54 12.03
N GLY A 337 0.72 0.26 11.90
CA GLY A 337 -0.63 -0.25 12.14
C GLY A 337 -1.72 0.23 11.18
N GLY A 338 -1.36 0.69 9.97
CA GLY A 338 -2.31 1.21 8.98
C GLY A 338 -2.75 2.66 9.23
N TYR A 339 -2.12 3.36 10.16
CA TYR A 339 -2.36 4.78 10.42
C TYR A 339 -1.45 5.65 9.55
N SER A 340 -1.82 6.92 9.41
CA SER A 340 -1.05 7.96 8.74
C SER A 340 -1.11 9.27 9.51
N ARG A 341 -0.06 10.08 9.41
CA ARG A 341 -0.13 11.51 9.76
C ARG A 341 -0.53 12.32 8.53
N LEU A 342 -1.37 13.35 8.73
CA LEU A 342 -1.77 14.29 7.69
C LEU A 342 -0.89 15.54 7.82
N THR A 343 0.22 15.55 7.08
CA THR A 343 1.22 16.62 7.10
C THR A 343 0.78 17.81 6.26
N ALA A 344 0.81 19.02 6.82
CA ALA A 344 0.42 20.24 6.11
C ALA A 344 1.48 20.67 5.09
N ARG A 345 1.07 21.06 3.87
CA ARG A 345 2.01 21.50 2.81
C ARG A 345 2.78 22.76 3.18
N GLY A 346 2.13 23.71 3.87
CA GLY A 346 2.76 24.97 4.30
C GLY A 346 3.89 24.79 5.33
N ASN A 347 3.87 23.71 6.11
CA ASN A 347 4.97 23.35 7.01
C ASN A 347 4.97 21.82 7.26
N PRO A 348 5.88 21.06 6.62
CA PRO A 348 5.93 19.61 6.74
C PRO A 348 6.27 19.05 8.14
N GLN A 349 6.64 19.91 9.10
CA GLN A 349 6.84 19.53 10.51
C GLN A 349 5.53 19.51 11.31
N GLN A 350 4.44 20.04 10.75
CA GLN A 350 3.14 20.09 11.39
C GLN A 350 2.14 19.13 10.77
N VAL A 351 1.23 18.64 11.61
CA VAL A 351 0.22 17.64 11.26
C VAL A 351 -1.14 18.00 11.84
N ILE A 352 -2.21 17.43 11.29
CA ILE A 352 -3.55 17.50 11.90
C ILE A 352 -3.56 16.71 13.21
N ASP A 353 -3.90 17.41 14.30
CA ASP A 353 -3.84 16.99 15.69
C ASP A 353 -5.22 17.17 16.35
N VAL A 354 -5.66 16.19 17.14
CA VAL A 354 -6.79 16.36 18.07
C VAL A 354 -6.30 17.06 19.33
N THR A 355 -6.82 18.26 19.57
CA THR A 355 -6.39 19.15 20.67
C THR A 355 -6.44 18.45 22.02
N ASP A 356 -5.38 18.63 22.81
CA ASP A 356 -5.21 18.09 24.16
C ASP A 356 -5.38 16.56 24.29
N ARG A 357 -5.22 15.82 23.18
CA ARG A 357 -5.46 14.36 23.12
C ARG A 357 -6.87 13.97 23.58
N SER A 358 -7.83 14.90 23.49
CA SER A 358 -9.19 14.69 23.97
C SER A 358 -9.82 13.48 23.27
N THR A 359 -10.64 12.72 23.99
CA THR A 359 -11.48 11.65 23.44
C THR A 359 -12.95 12.05 23.37
N ALA A 360 -13.28 13.29 23.73
CA ALA A 360 -14.65 13.81 23.69
C ALA A 360 -15.13 14.09 22.26
N ASP A 361 -16.44 13.98 22.04
CA ASP A 361 -17.06 14.47 20.81
C ASP A 361 -16.93 15.99 20.72
N ASN A 362 -16.79 16.48 19.50
CA ASN A 362 -16.60 17.88 19.16
C ASN A 362 -15.26 18.47 19.68
N ALA A 363 -14.30 17.64 20.06
CA ALA A 363 -12.96 18.13 20.37
C ALA A 363 -12.32 18.74 19.10
N PRO A 364 -11.74 19.95 19.19
CA PRO A 364 -11.29 20.69 18.02
C PRO A 364 -10.01 20.12 17.41
N LEU A 365 -9.87 20.26 16.10
CA LEU A 365 -8.67 19.92 15.36
C LEU A 365 -7.77 21.14 15.16
N GLN A 366 -6.46 20.94 15.25
CA GLN A 366 -5.44 21.97 15.10
C GLN A 366 -4.23 21.44 14.33
N LEU A 367 -3.35 22.35 13.89
CA LEU A 367 -1.98 22.00 13.56
C LEU A 367 -1.14 21.93 14.82
N TRP A 368 -0.34 20.87 14.90
CA TRP A 368 0.66 20.73 15.94
C TRP A 368 1.94 20.10 15.37
N SER A 369 3.08 20.41 16.00
CA SER A 369 4.35 19.77 15.68
C SER A 369 4.24 18.25 15.83
N TRP A 370 4.72 17.52 14.83
CA TRP A 370 4.75 16.07 14.87
C TRP A 370 5.60 15.58 16.05
N SER A 371 4.98 14.78 16.92
CA SER A 371 5.60 14.24 18.14
C SER A 371 5.33 12.75 18.33
N SER A 372 4.91 12.07 17.25
CA SER A 372 4.42 10.68 17.23
C SER A 372 3.25 10.38 18.17
N GLY A 373 2.58 11.40 18.72
CA GLY A 373 1.39 11.23 19.54
C GLY A 373 0.27 10.50 18.80
N THR A 374 -0.46 9.62 19.48
CA THR A 374 -1.56 8.86 18.89
C THR A 374 -2.73 9.74 18.45
N ASN A 375 -2.89 10.93 19.03
CA ASN A 375 -3.86 11.95 18.63
C ASN A 375 -3.50 12.70 17.32
N GLN A 376 -2.33 12.40 16.75
CA GLN A 376 -1.83 12.95 15.48
C GLN A 376 -1.88 11.93 14.34
N GLN A 377 -2.45 10.75 14.61
CA GLN A 377 -2.44 9.60 13.73
C GLN A 377 -3.87 9.22 13.37
N TRP A 378 -4.12 9.09 12.08
CA TRP A 378 -5.44 8.88 11.52
C TRP A 378 -5.41 7.64 10.64
N GLN A 379 -6.33 6.71 10.86
CA GLN A 379 -6.52 5.57 9.97
C GLN A 379 -7.38 6.03 8.79
N PRO A 380 -6.84 6.09 7.56
CA PRO A 380 -7.66 6.27 6.38
C PRO A 380 -8.44 4.99 6.12
N VAL A 381 -9.77 5.08 6.12
CA VAL A 381 -10.64 3.96 5.76
C VAL A 381 -11.38 4.31 4.49
N GLN A 382 -11.13 3.53 3.45
CA GLN A 382 -11.78 3.73 2.17
C GLN A 382 -13.22 3.21 2.21
N GLU A 383 -14.15 4.06 1.79
CA GLU A 383 -15.55 3.73 1.60
C GLU A 383 -15.78 3.02 0.26
N THR A 384 -16.89 2.28 0.15
CA THR A 384 -17.30 1.62 -1.10
C THR A 384 -17.50 2.59 -2.27
N SER A 385 -17.76 3.87 -2.00
CA SER A 385 -17.87 4.93 -3.01
C SER A 385 -16.52 5.47 -3.49
N GLY A 386 -15.40 5.00 -2.96
CA GLY A 386 -14.05 5.51 -3.25
C GLY A 386 -13.65 6.76 -2.46
N ARG A 387 -14.50 7.22 -1.53
CA ARG A 387 -14.21 8.28 -0.55
C ARG A 387 -13.49 7.69 0.66
N TYR A 388 -13.12 8.54 1.61
CA TYR A 388 -12.46 8.14 2.85
C TYR A 388 -13.09 8.81 4.06
N HIS A 389 -13.16 8.07 5.16
CA HIS A 389 -13.21 8.65 6.49
C HIS A 389 -11.87 8.43 7.21
N PHE A 390 -11.62 9.21 8.26
CA PHE A 390 -10.36 9.22 8.99
C PHE A 390 -10.60 9.02 10.48
N ILE A 391 -10.09 7.91 11.03
CA ILE A 391 -10.30 7.53 12.43
C ILE A 391 -9.06 7.90 13.26
N ALA A 392 -9.19 8.74 14.27
CA ALA A 392 -8.11 9.09 15.18
C ALA A 392 -7.70 7.87 16.02
N ARG A 393 -6.39 7.55 16.04
CA ARG A 393 -5.85 6.34 16.69
C ARG A 393 -6.14 6.26 18.18
N HIS A 394 -6.11 7.38 18.89
CA HIS A 394 -6.25 7.41 20.35
C HIS A 394 -7.70 7.32 20.84
N SER A 395 -8.67 7.75 20.04
CA SER A 395 -10.07 7.87 20.44
C SER A 395 -11.01 6.94 19.68
N GLY A 396 -10.61 6.42 18.51
CA GLY A 396 -11.50 5.67 17.61
C GLY A 396 -12.57 6.55 16.95
N LYS A 397 -12.41 7.89 16.99
CA LYS A 397 -13.40 8.85 16.47
C LYS A 397 -12.99 9.41 15.12
N CYS A 398 -13.99 9.81 14.33
CA CYS A 398 -13.83 10.26 12.97
C CYS A 398 -13.62 11.78 12.90
N LEU A 399 -12.74 12.22 11.99
CA LEU A 399 -12.60 13.62 11.57
C LEU A 399 -13.93 14.09 10.96
N SER A 400 -14.45 15.23 11.41
CA SER A 400 -15.79 15.71 11.05
C SER A 400 -15.80 17.20 10.72
N THR A 401 -16.43 17.55 9.60
CA THR A 401 -16.85 18.92 9.28
C THR A 401 -18.18 19.26 9.96
N ALA A 402 -18.58 20.53 9.89
CA ALA A 402 -19.95 20.94 10.17
C ALA A 402 -20.84 20.66 8.94
N ALA A 403 -22.14 20.45 9.16
CA ALA A 403 -23.07 20.20 8.05
C ALA A 403 -23.25 21.40 7.10
N THR A 404 -23.07 22.64 7.59
CA THR A 404 -23.18 23.87 6.78
C THR A 404 -21.91 24.12 5.97
N ALA A 405 -22.01 24.80 4.83
CA ALA A 405 -20.85 25.25 4.04
C ALA A 405 -20.19 26.54 4.56
N THR A 406 -20.50 26.97 5.79
CA THR A 406 -19.95 28.20 6.38
C THR A 406 -18.43 28.11 6.51
N ASN A 407 -17.72 29.08 5.96
CA ASN A 407 -16.27 29.15 6.06
C ASN A 407 -15.81 29.40 7.50
N SER A 408 -14.58 28.95 7.78
CA SER A 408 -13.85 29.20 9.02
C SER A 408 -14.39 28.50 10.27
N LEU A 409 -15.37 27.59 10.12
CA LEU A 409 -15.75 26.68 11.20
C LEU A 409 -14.62 25.68 11.44
N GLN A 410 -14.20 25.54 12.70
CA GLN A 410 -13.15 24.60 13.06
C GLN A 410 -13.68 23.17 12.96
N LEU A 411 -12.91 22.27 12.37
CA LEU A 411 -13.22 20.85 12.34
C LEU A 411 -13.06 20.24 13.72
N THR A 412 -13.74 19.13 13.93
CA THR A 412 -13.71 18.39 15.19
C THR A 412 -13.53 16.90 14.94
N GLN A 413 -13.30 16.12 15.99
CA GLN A 413 -13.60 14.69 15.95
C GLN A 413 -15.00 14.40 16.51
N ARG A 414 -15.65 13.35 16.04
CA ARG A 414 -16.91 12.82 16.57
C ARG A 414 -16.96 11.30 16.44
N THR A 415 -17.78 10.64 17.25
CA THR A 415 -18.15 9.23 17.05
C THR A 415 -18.46 8.96 15.57
N CYS A 416 -17.84 7.92 15.01
CA CYS A 416 -18.02 7.58 13.61
C CYS A 416 -19.48 7.20 13.35
N ASP A 417 -20.13 7.87 12.40
CA ASP A 417 -21.58 7.78 12.17
C ASP A 417 -21.96 7.65 10.68
N ASP A 418 -20.98 7.36 9.82
CA ASP A 418 -21.12 7.25 8.35
C ASP A 418 -21.76 8.47 7.68
N SER A 419 -21.81 9.61 8.39
CA SER A 419 -22.43 10.81 7.86
C SER A 419 -21.58 11.44 6.75
N PRO A 420 -22.20 12.19 5.83
CA PRO A 420 -21.47 12.96 4.83
C PRO A 420 -20.45 13.96 5.42
N ALA A 421 -20.59 14.33 6.69
CA ALA A 421 -19.66 15.24 7.37
C ALA A 421 -18.31 14.57 7.72
N GLN A 422 -18.28 13.24 7.74
CA GLN A 422 -17.09 12.42 8.02
C GLN A 422 -16.50 11.76 6.76
N SER A 423 -17.14 11.95 5.61
CA SER A 423 -16.74 11.38 4.32
C SER A 423 -16.07 12.41 3.41
N PHE A 424 -14.91 12.07 2.87
CA PHE A 424 -14.06 12.98 2.10
C PHE A 424 -13.62 12.39 0.76
N THR A 425 -13.71 13.21 -0.28
CA THR A 425 -13.04 12.94 -1.55
C THR A 425 -11.60 13.45 -1.47
N LEU A 426 -10.64 12.62 -1.89
CA LEU A 426 -9.23 13.00 -1.99
C LEU A 426 -8.89 13.39 -3.43
N THR A 427 -8.47 14.64 -3.63
CA THR A 427 -7.99 15.14 -4.92
C THR A 427 -6.49 15.36 -4.87
N ALA A 428 -5.74 14.61 -5.68
CA ALA A 428 -4.28 14.72 -5.74
C ALA A 428 -3.83 16.01 -6.43
N HIS A 429 -2.80 16.64 -5.87
CA HIS A 429 -2.10 17.80 -6.39
C HIS A 429 -0.60 17.48 -6.53
N PRO A 430 0.04 18.00 -7.59
CA PRO A 430 1.49 17.86 -7.79
C PRO A 430 2.32 18.58 -6.73
#